data_AF-A0A0Y0BLC2-F1
#
_entry.id   AF-A0A0Y0BLC2-F1
#
_cell.length_a   1.000
_cell.length_b   1.000
_cell.length_c   1.000
_cell.angle_alpha   90.00
_cell.angle_beta   90.00
_cell.angle_gamma   90.00
#
_symmetry.space_group_name_H-M   'P 1'
#
loop_
_entity.id
_entity.type
_entity.pdbx_description
1 polymer ?
#
loop_
_entity_poly.entity_id
_entity_poly.type
_entity_poly.pdbx_seq_one_letter_code
_entity_poly.pdbx_strand_id
1 'polypeptide(L)'
;SLLPTALGAALGYKCSNQFSITIFIVTCLTVLSVHAAGNVVNTYFDYMKGIDSKRSDDRTLVDRILTPDEVAHLGVLLYIIGCIGFIALVMLSPVKMEHLALVYFGGL
;
A
#
# COMPACT_ATOMS: atom_id res chain seq x y z
N SER A 1 5.46 -1.88 4.33
CA SER A 1 5.79 -1.63 5.76
C SER A 1 5.63 -0.13 6.02
N LEU A 2 5.28 0.32 7.23
CA LEU A 2 5.20 1.77 7.53
C LEU A 2 6.53 2.39 7.98
N LEU A 3 7.55 1.58 8.26
CA LEU A 3 8.84 2.07 8.74
C LEU A 3 9.53 3.04 7.76
N PRO A 4 9.60 2.76 6.43
CA PRO A 4 10.18 3.70 5.48
C PRO A 4 9.42 5.03 5.44
N THR A 5 8.09 4.98 5.52
CA THR A 5 7.21 6.16 5.57
C THR A 5 7.48 7.01 6.81
N ALA A 6 7.56 6.40 7.98
CA ALA A 6 7.86 7.09 9.23
C ALA A 6 9.28 7.69 9.22
N LEU A 7 10.26 6.96 8.70
CA LEU A 7 11.62 7.46 8.54
C LEU A 7 11.68 8.65 7.57
N GLY A 8 11.00 8.57 6.43
CA GLY A 8 10.89 9.66 5.46
C GLY A 8 10.27 10.91 6.07
N ALA A 9 9.21 10.74 6.88
CA ALA A 9 8.57 11.83 7.60
C ALA A 9 9.50 12.46 8.65
N ALA A 10 10.25 11.65 9.41
CA ALA A 10 11.23 12.13 10.39
C ALA A 10 12.39 12.87 9.73
N LEU A 11 12.90 12.37 8.60
CA LEU A 11 13.94 13.03 7.80
C LEU A 11 13.44 14.34 7.20
N GLY A 12 12.23 14.35 6.63
CA GLY A 12 11.60 15.56 6.10
C GLY A 12 11.44 16.65 7.16
N TYR A 13 10.99 16.27 8.37
CA TYR A 13 10.92 17.17 9.51
C TYR A 13 12.31 17.71 9.91
N LYS A 14 13.32 16.83 10.00
CA LYS A 14 14.69 17.24 10.35
C LYS A 14 15.29 18.23 9.34
N CYS A 15 14.98 18.09 8.04
CA CYS A 15 15.55 18.94 6.99
C CYS A 15 14.79 20.26 6.78
N SER A 16 13.47 20.27 6.96
CA SER A 16 12.62 21.44 6.67
C SER A 16 12.10 22.16 7.91
N ASN A 17 12.22 21.54 9.08
CA ASN A 17 11.59 21.96 10.34
C ASN A 17 10.07 22.16 10.23
N GLN A 18 9.44 21.48 9.26
CA GLN A 18 8.00 21.49 9.02
C GLN A 18 7.47 20.06 9.04
N PHE A 19 6.31 19.87 9.67
CA PHE A 19 5.63 18.59 9.70
C PHE A 19 4.13 18.82 9.50
N SER A 20 3.57 18.18 8.47
CA SER A 20 2.13 18.17 8.24
C SER A 20 1.57 16.83 8.65
N ILE A 21 0.82 16.82 9.75
CA ILE A 21 0.15 15.61 10.24
C ILE A 21 -0.87 15.08 9.23
N THR A 22 -1.54 15.97 8.49
CA THR A 22 -2.49 15.61 7.43
C THR A 22 -1.78 14.86 6.30
N ILE A 23 -0.68 15.39 5.78
CA ILE A 23 0.09 14.72 4.73
C ILE A 23 0.61 13.38 5.24
N PHE A 24 1.11 13.32 6.48
CA PHE A 24 1.60 12.06 7.06
C PHE A 24 0.50 10.99 7.15
N ILE A 25 -0.69 11.33 7.64
CA ILE A 25 -1.82 10.39 7.74
C ILE A 25 -2.24 9.92 6.34
N VAL A 26 -2.39 10.83 5.38
CA VAL A 26 -2.76 10.47 4.00
C VAL A 26 -1.70 9.56 3.37
N THR A 27 -0.41 9.84 3.59
CA THR A 27 0.68 8.97 3.13
C THR A 27 0.59 7.58 3.76
N CYS A 28 0.39 7.48 5.08
CA CYS A 28 0.25 6.20 5.76
C CYS A 28 -0.93 5.38 5.21
N LEU A 29 -2.09 6.00 5.01
CA LEU A 29 -3.26 5.33 4.43
C LEU A 29 -2.96 4.84 3.00
N THR A 30 -2.37 5.70 2.17
CA THR A 30 -1.98 5.36 0.80
C THR A 30 -1.04 4.15 0.76
N VAL A 31 0.01 4.18 1.59
CA VAL A 31 1.02 3.13 1.72
C VAL A 31 0.39 1.81 2.18
N LEU A 32 -0.44 1.87 3.22
CA LEU A 32 -1.13 0.68 3.74
C LEU A 32 -2.03 0.05 2.67
N SER A 33 -2.81 0.87 1.95
CA SER A 33 -3.69 0.38 0.90
C SER A 33 -2.93 -0.29 -0.23
N VAL A 34 -1.85 0.32 -0.75
CA VAL A 34 -1.07 -0.25 -1.86
C VAL A 34 -0.33 -1.52 -1.44
N HIS A 35 0.27 -1.55 -0.24
CA HIS A 35 0.91 -2.78 0.25
C HIS A 35 -0.09 -3.89 0.52
N ALA A 36 -1.24 -3.56 1.11
CA ALA A 36 -2.29 -4.54 1.34
C ALA A 36 -2.80 -5.09 0.00
N ALA A 37 -3.00 -4.25 -1.01
CA ALA A 37 -3.39 -4.67 -2.36
C ALA A 37 -2.35 -5.64 -2.95
N GLY A 38 -1.06 -5.29 -2.89
CA GLY A 38 0.03 -6.15 -3.36
C GLY A 38 0.07 -7.50 -2.65
N ASN A 39 -0.10 -7.52 -1.33
CA ASN A 39 -0.15 -8.76 -0.55
C ASN A 39 -1.34 -9.63 -0.96
N VAL A 40 -2.54 -9.06 -1.04
CA VAL A 40 -3.77 -9.75 -1.44
C VAL A 40 -3.66 -10.31 -2.86
N VAL A 41 -3.05 -9.55 -3.78
CA VAL A 41 -2.78 -10.01 -5.15
C VAL A 41 -1.77 -11.15 -5.17
N ASN A 42 -0.71 -11.10 -4.36
CA ASN A 42 0.23 -12.21 -4.22
C ASN A 42 -0.47 -13.46 -3.70
N THR A 43 -1.26 -13.37 -2.62
CA THR A 43 -2.07 -14.48 -2.08
C THR A 43 -2.96 -15.09 -3.16
N TYR A 44 -3.64 -14.25 -3.97
CA TYR A 44 -4.47 -14.73 -5.06
C TYR A 44 -3.66 -15.54 -6.09
N PHE A 45 -2.56 -14.98 -6.58
CA PHE A 45 -1.77 -15.63 -7.63
C PHE A 45 -1.03 -16.87 -7.14
N ASP A 46 -0.52 -16.85 -5.90
CA ASP A 46 0.17 -17.98 -5.31
C ASP A 46 -0.79 -19.16 -5.06
N TYR A 47 -2.03 -18.87 -4.63
CA TYR A 47 -3.09 -19.88 -4.57
C TYR A 47 -3.46 -20.44 -5.95
N MET A 48 -3.72 -19.57 -6.93
CA MET A 48 -4.12 -20.00 -8.28
C MET A 48 -3.05 -20.81 -9.01
N LYS A 49 -1.76 -20.55 -8.72
CA LYS A 49 -0.62 -21.33 -9.23
C LYS A 49 -0.34 -22.61 -8.42
N GLY A 50 -1.07 -22.85 -7.33
CA GLY A 50 -0.86 -23.99 -6.44
C GLY A 50 0.44 -23.91 -5.63
N ILE A 51 1.01 -22.71 -5.48
CA ILE A 51 2.19 -22.45 -4.64
C ILE A 51 1.76 -22.51 -3.17
N ASP A 52 0.63 -21.89 -2.83
CA ASP A 52 0.09 -21.94 -1.47
C ASP A 52 -0.56 -23.28 -1.14
N SER A 53 -0.18 -23.81 0.03
CA SER A 53 -0.62 -25.12 0.53
C SER A 53 -1.00 -25.04 2.00
N LYS A 54 -1.51 -26.14 2.58
CA LYS A 54 -1.84 -26.20 4.02
C LYS A 54 -0.64 -25.99 4.95
N ARG A 55 0.59 -26.02 4.41
CA ARG A 55 1.83 -25.75 5.14
C ARG A 55 2.38 -24.35 4.92
N SER A 56 1.78 -23.56 4.01
CA SER A 56 2.12 -22.15 3.82
C SER A 56 1.75 -21.33 5.04
N ASP A 57 2.44 -20.21 5.23
CA ASP A 57 2.10 -19.23 6.27
C ASP A 57 0.80 -18.48 5.92
N ASP A 58 0.60 -18.12 4.65
CA ASP A 58 -0.68 -17.62 4.15
C ASP A 58 -1.59 -18.78 3.74
N ARG A 59 -2.73 -18.88 4.42
CA ARG A 59 -3.72 -19.93 4.19
C ARG A 59 -5.11 -19.36 3.91
N THR A 60 -5.19 -18.07 3.60
CA THR A 60 -6.46 -17.33 3.46
C THR A 60 -7.41 -18.02 2.47
N LEU A 61 -6.90 -18.40 1.30
CA LEU A 61 -7.65 -19.11 0.26
C LEU A 61 -7.64 -20.64 0.45
N VAL A 62 -6.54 -21.19 0.98
CA VAL A 62 -6.37 -22.64 1.23
C VAL A 62 -7.41 -23.15 2.23
N ASP A 63 -7.64 -22.40 3.30
CA ASP A 63 -8.60 -22.72 4.36
C ASP A 63 -10.01 -22.17 4.08
N ARG A 64 -10.22 -21.53 2.91
CA ARG A 64 -11.50 -20.92 2.50
C ARG A 64 -12.04 -19.88 3.48
N ILE A 65 -11.13 -19.12 4.12
CA ILE A 65 -11.52 -17.96 4.95
C ILE A 65 -12.13 -16.89 4.05
N LEU A 66 -11.54 -16.71 2.87
CA LEU A 66 -12.10 -15.94 1.76
C LEU A 66 -12.10 -16.80 0.50
N THR A 67 -12.95 -16.44 -0.45
CA THR A 67 -12.96 -16.98 -1.81
C THR A 67 -12.00 -16.22 -2.72
N PRO A 68 -11.52 -16.83 -3.82
CA PRO A 68 -10.67 -16.14 -4.79
C PRO A 68 -11.32 -14.86 -5.34
N ASP A 69 -12.64 -14.85 -5.50
CA ASP A 69 -13.40 -13.70 -5.96
C ASP A 69 -13.39 -12.55 -4.94
N GLU A 70 -13.61 -12.84 -3.66
CA GLU A 70 -13.54 -11.84 -2.59
C GLU A 70 -12.13 -11.24 -2.45
N VAL A 71 -11.09 -12.06 -2.57
CA VAL A 71 -9.69 -11.62 -2.56
C VAL A 71 -9.39 -10.72 -3.77
N ALA A 72 -9.86 -11.08 -4.96
CA ALA A 72 -9.71 -10.23 -6.14
C ALA A 72 -10.41 -8.87 -5.99
N HIS A 73 -11.66 -8.85 -5.52
CA HIS A 73 -12.42 -7.63 -5.27
C HIS A 73 -11.75 -6.75 -4.20
N LEU A 74 -11.24 -7.36 -3.12
CA LEU A 74 -10.49 -6.65 -2.08
C LEU A 74 -9.21 -6.01 -2.65
N GLY A 75 -8.47 -6.71 -3.51
CA GLY A 75 -7.29 -6.18 -4.17
C GLY A 75 -7.62 -4.95 -5.03
N VAL A 76 -8.68 -5.02 -5.82
CA VAL A 76 -9.16 -3.88 -6.65
C VAL A 76 -9.57 -2.70 -5.77
N LEU A 77 -10.35 -2.94 -4.71
CA LEU A 77 -10.78 -1.90 -3.78
C LEU A 77 -9.58 -1.19 -3.13
N LEU A 78 -8.60 -1.96 -2.67
CA LEU A 78 -7.40 -1.42 -2.03
C LEU A 78 -6.55 -0.59 -3.00
N TYR A 79 -6.42 -1.01 -4.27
CA TYR A 79 -5.75 -0.18 -5.27
C TYR A 79 -6.50 1.11 -5.57
N ILE A 80 -7.83 1.09 -5.65
CA ILE A 80 -8.64 2.31 -5.82
C ILE A 80 -8.40 3.29 -4.67
N ILE A 81 -8.44 2.79 -3.42
CA ILE A 81 -8.14 3.62 -2.23
C ILE A 81 -6.72 4.17 -2.30
N GLY A 82 -5.74 3.35 -2.70
CA GLY A 82 -4.37 3.77 -2.91
C GLY A 82 -4.24 4.88 -3.96
N CYS A 83 -4.95 4.79 -5.08
CA CYS A 83 -4.96 5.81 -6.13
C CYS A 83 -5.61 7.12 -5.64
N ILE A 84 -6.73 7.04 -4.90
CA ILE A 84 -7.37 8.21 -4.30
C ILE A 84 -6.41 8.89 -3.31
N GLY A 85 -5.73 8.11 -2.48
CA GLY A 85 -4.70 8.61 -1.56
C GLY A 85 -3.55 9.30 -2.28
N PHE A 86 -3.07 8.72 -3.38
CA PHE A 86 -2.05 9.35 -4.23
C PHE A 86 -2.51 10.68 -4.82
N ILE A 87 -3.73 10.76 -5.36
CA ILE A 87 -4.31 12.00 -5.88
C ILE A 87 -4.37 13.06 -4.76
N ALA A 88 -4.82 12.67 -3.56
CA ALA A 88 -4.85 13.57 -2.41
C ALA A 88 -3.44 14.07 -2.03
N LEU A 89 -2.41 13.22 -2.09
CA LEU A 89 -1.03 13.64 -1.85
C LEU A 89 -0.54 14.64 -2.89
N VAL A 90 -0.86 14.44 -4.17
CA VAL A 90 -0.51 15.39 -5.24
C VAL A 90 -1.18 16.76 -5.02
N MET A 91 -2.40 16.78 -4.48
CA MET A 91 -3.11 18.03 -4.20
C MET A 91 -2.64 18.75 -2.93
N LEU A 92 -2.26 17.99 -1.89
CA LEU A 92 -1.91 18.54 -0.57
C LEU A 92 -0.42 18.85 -0.41
N SER A 93 0.45 18.13 -1.11
CA SER A 93 1.89 18.23 -0.96
C SER A 93 2.49 19.31 -1.86
N PRO A 94 3.42 20.14 -1.35
CA PRO A 94 4.18 21.08 -2.18
C PRO A 94 5.26 20.39 -3.05
N VAL A 95 5.46 19.08 -2.86
CA VAL A 95 6.45 18.28 -3.60
C VAL A 95 5.98 18.09 -5.04
N LYS A 96 6.91 18.20 -6.00
CA LYS A 96 6.58 17.99 -7.41
C LYS A 96 6.04 16.57 -7.65
N MET A 97 5.05 16.46 -8.52
CA MET A 97 4.34 15.21 -8.82
C MET A 97 5.29 14.09 -9.24
N GLU A 98 6.38 14.37 -9.95
CA GLU A 98 7.30 13.34 -10.44
C GLU A 98 7.98 12.59 -9.29
N HIS A 99 8.30 13.29 -8.19
CA HIS A 99 8.90 12.66 -7.01
C HIS A 99 7.88 11.79 -6.28
N LEU A 100 6.64 12.25 -6.17
CA LEU A 100 5.55 11.48 -5.58
C LEU A 100 5.28 10.21 -6.41
N ALA A 101 5.21 10.35 -7.74
CA ALA A 101 4.99 9.23 -8.65
C ALA A 101 6.13 8.21 -8.61
N LEU A 102 7.38 8.69 -8.57
CA LEU A 102 8.56 7.82 -8.46
C LEU A 102 8.46 6.94 -7.20
N VAL A 103 8.12 7.52 -6.06
CA VAL A 103 8.00 6.78 -4.80
C VAL A 103 6.79 5.83 -4.83
N TYR A 104 5.65 6.29 -5.34
CA TYR A 104 4.42 5.50 -5.40
C TYR A 104 4.56 4.25 -6.29
N PHE A 105 5.14 4.38 -7.49
CA PHE A 105 5.30 3.28 -8.44
C PHE A 105 6.62 2.52 -8.29
N GLY A 106 7.68 3.17 -7.80
CA GLY A 106 9.00 2.58 -7.60
C GLY A 106 9.11 1.69 -6.36
N GLY A 107 8.05 1.61 -5.57
CA GLY A 107 8.00 0.86 -4.32
C GLY A 107 8.14 1.79 -3.12
N LEU A 108 6.98 2.08 -2.50
CA LEU A 108 6.89 2.64 -1.15
C LEU A 108 7.50 1.71 -0.09
#